data_AF-A0A9D5F6X5-F1
#
_entry.id   AF-A0A9D5F6X5-F1
#
_cell.length_a   1.000
_cell.length_b   1.000
_cell.length_c   1.000
_cell.angle_alpha   90.00
_cell.angle_beta   90.00
_cell.angle_gamma   90.00
#
_symmetry.space_group_name_H-M   'P 1'
#
loop_
_entity.id
_entity.type
_entity.pdbx_description
1 polymer ?
#
loop_
_entity_poly.entity_id
_entity_poly.type
_entity_poly.pdbx_seq_one_letter_code
_entity_poly.pdbx_strand_id
1 'polypeptide(L)'
;KDFMKKAKIVHEEYLPVGTTDFTAGLLRIVDKLKDQPGTKYISVGWSGAPTPFSKIAEMDLEKRYGIKLATGGNILPAMVAYKQFPGMEGALYYYFGIPKNPVNDAMVAEHYKQFKAPPDFFTAGGFSAAMAVVTALKKTNGDTNTEKLISTMEGMSFDTPKGKMT
;
A
#
# COMPACT_ATOMS: atom_id res chain seq x y z
N LYS A 1 15.63 3.86 -11.46
CA LYS A 1 16.75 3.98 -10.49
C LYS A 1 17.30 5.43 -10.35
N ASP A 2 17.11 6.34 -11.31
CA ASP A 2 17.59 7.73 -11.17
C ASP A 2 16.71 8.66 -10.33
N PHE A 3 15.42 8.36 -10.15
CA PHE A 3 14.52 9.14 -9.30
C PHE A 3 14.93 9.13 -7.81
N MET A 4 15.40 7.99 -7.29
CA MET A 4 15.82 7.85 -5.88
C MET A 4 17.15 8.56 -5.58
N LYS A 5 17.93 8.94 -6.59
CA LYS A 5 19.20 9.66 -6.39
C LYS A 5 19.01 11.15 -6.03
N LYS A 6 17.78 11.67 -6.11
CA LYS A 6 17.47 13.10 -5.91
C LYS A 6 16.65 13.39 -4.64
N ALA A 7 16.04 12.38 -4.02
CA ALA A 7 15.30 12.55 -2.77
C ALA A 7 16.26 12.41 -1.57
N LYS A 8 16.05 13.23 -0.55
CA LYS A 8 16.82 13.19 0.70
C LYS A 8 15.87 12.97 1.88
N ILE A 9 16.15 11.95 2.68
CA ILE A 9 15.51 11.78 3.98
C ILE A 9 16.19 12.77 4.94
N VAL A 10 15.43 13.69 5.51
CA VAL A 10 15.96 14.73 6.41
C VAL A 10 15.64 14.46 7.88
N HIS A 11 14.65 13.62 8.16
CA HIS A 11 14.23 13.26 9.51
C HIS A 11 13.40 11.97 9.49
N GLU A 12 13.52 11.17 10.54
CA GLU A 12 12.69 10.00 10.82
C GLU A 12 12.12 10.17 12.23
N GLU A 13 10.80 10.05 12.36
CA GLU A 13 10.09 10.23 13.62
C GLU A 13 9.38 8.93 14.00
N TYR A 14 9.76 8.36 15.14
CA TYR A 14 9.17 7.13 15.68
C TYR A 14 8.37 7.45 16.94
N LEU A 15 7.10 7.06 16.94
CA LEU A 15 6.19 7.27 18.06
C LEU A 15 5.80 5.92 18.69
N PRO A 16 5.53 5.87 20.01
CA PRO A 16 4.99 4.67 20.64
C PRO A 16 3.72 4.16 19.95
N VAL A 17 3.55 2.84 19.88
CA VAL A 17 2.36 2.21 19.23
C VAL A 17 1.04 2.72 19.82
N GLY A 18 1.00 3.05 21.11
CA GLY A 18 -0.16 3.59 21.80
C GLY A 18 -0.36 5.11 21.66
N THR A 19 0.36 5.79 20.76
CA THR A 19 0.23 7.24 20.58
C THR A 19 -1.17 7.62 20.11
N THR A 20 -1.80 8.53 20.86
CA THR A 20 -3.09 9.12 20.54
C THR A 20 -3.00 10.60 20.18
N ASP A 21 -1.94 11.29 20.63
CA ASP A 21 -1.61 12.67 20.27
C ASP A 21 -0.33 12.73 19.44
N PHE A 22 -0.47 13.14 18.18
CA PHE A 22 0.61 13.23 17.20
C PHE A 22 1.25 14.62 17.12
N THR A 23 0.76 15.59 17.89
CA THR A 23 1.14 17.00 17.75
C THR A 23 2.63 17.22 17.90
N ALA A 24 3.23 16.69 18.98
CA ALA A 24 4.66 16.89 19.24
C ALA A 24 5.55 16.23 18.16
N GLY A 25 5.18 15.03 17.70
CA GLY A 25 5.91 14.34 16.62
C GLY A 25 5.84 15.09 15.30
N LEU A 26 4.65 15.57 14.93
CA LEU A 26 4.45 16.35 13.71
C LEU A 26 5.19 17.70 13.77
N LEU A 27 5.23 18.37 14.92
CA LEU A 27 6.01 19.60 15.08
C LEU A 27 7.52 19.38 14.90
N ARG A 28 8.07 18.26 15.39
CA ARG A 28 9.47 17.90 15.13
C ARG A 28 9.74 17.66 13.65
N ILE A 29 8.85 16.96 12.96
CA ILE A 29 8.94 16.76 11.51
C ILE A 29 8.92 18.10 10.77
N VAL A 30 7.96 18.98 11.10
CA VAL A 30 7.85 20.31 10.49
C VAL A 30 9.12 21.13 10.72
N ASP A 31 9.68 21.12 11.93
CA ASP A 31 10.89 21.87 12.23
C ASP A 31 12.08 21.44 11.37
N LYS A 32 12.23 20.15 11.09
CA LYS A 32 13.30 19.63 10.23
C LYS A 32 13.06 19.86 8.74
N LEU A 33 11.81 20.02 8.33
CA LEU A 33 11.42 20.01 6.92
C LEU A 33 11.11 21.40 6.36
N LYS A 34 10.54 22.33 7.14
CA LYS A 34 9.99 23.61 6.65
C LYS A 34 10.98 24.45 5.84
N ASP A 35 12.24 24.50 6.29
CA ASP A 35 13.33 25.30 5.71
C ASP A 35 14.15 24.53 4.65
N GLN A 36 13.79 23.28 4.34
CA GLN A 36 14.48 22.51 3.30
C GLN A 36 14.13 23.03 1.90
N PRO A 37 15.10 23.07 0.97
CA PRO A 37 14.86 23.45 -0.41
C PRO A 37 14.10 22.35 -1.17
N GLY A 38 13.44 22.73 -2.26
CA GLY A 38 12.72 21.80 -3.14
C GLY A 38 11.35 21.37 -2.61
N THR A 39 10.79 20.34 -3.23
CA THR A 39 9.49 19.80 -2.85
C THR A 39 9.60 18.95 -1.59
N LYS A 40 8.75 19.24 -0.61
CA LYS A 40 8.78 18.63 0.73
C LYS A 40 7.61 17.67 0.90
N TYR A 41 7.92 16.48 1.42
CA TYR A 41 6.93 15.44 1.65
C TYR A 41 7.04 14.90 3.07
N ILE A 42 5.89 14.59 3.66
CA ILE A 42 5.76 13.69 4.81
C ILE A 42 5.18 12.37 4.29
N SER A 43 5.77 11.26 4.73
CA SER A 43 5.23 9.91 4.49
C SER A 43 4.94 9.24 5.83
N VAL A 44 3.81 8.53 5.92
CA VAL A 44 3.31 7.98 7.18
C VAL A 44 3.18 6.47 7.09
N GLY A 45 3.96 5.77 7.91
CA GLY A 45 3.73 4.36 8.24
C GLY A 45 3.05 4.26 9.61
N TRP A 46 1.75 3.98 9.65
CA TRP A 46 1.02 3.83 10.91
C TRP A 46 0.01 2.69 10.83
N SER A 47 -0.04 1.90 11.90
CA SER A 47 -1.04 0.86 12.12
C SER A 47 -1.74 1.12 13.44
N GLY A 48 -3.05 0.97 13.46
CA GLY A 48 -3.87 1.23 14.64
C GLY A 48 -4.68 2.52 14.58
N ALA A 49 -5.49 2.73 15.61
CA ALA A 49 -6.34 3.88 15.77
C ALA A 49 -6.02 4.57 17.12
N PRO A 50 -6.01 5.91 17.19
CA PRO A 50 -6.25 6.85 16.09
C PRO A 50 -5.09 6.90 15.08
N THR A 51 -5.36 7.42 13.88
CA THR A 51 -4.35 7.66 12.84
C THR A 51 -3.91 9.12 12.83
N PRO A 52 -2.69 9.46 12.39
CA PRO A 52 -2.21 10.84 12.38
C PRO A 52 -2.84 11.71 11.29
N PHE A 53 -3.59 11.13 10.35
CA PHE A 53 -4.08 11.81 9.15
C PHE A 53 -4.98 13.01 9.47
N SER A 54 -5.94 12.89 10.38
CA SER A 54 -6.77 14.04 10.76
C SER A 54 -5.93 15.16 11.37
N LYS A 55 -4.92 14.83 12.18
CA LYS A 55 -4.03 15.84 12.76
C LYS A 55 -3.17 16.54 11.71
N ILE A 56 -2.68 15.80 10.72
CA ILE A 56 -1.93 16.36 9.59
C ILE A 56 -2.82 17.33 8.77
N ALA A 57 -4.08 16.96 8.54
CA ALA A 57 -5.04 17.82 7.84
C ALA A 57 -5.31 19.13 8.60
N GLU A 58 -5.54 19.04 9.91
CA GLU A 58 -5.73 20.22 10.79
C GLU A 58 -4.54 21.19 10.76
N MET A 59 -3.32 20.68 10.62
CA MET A 59 -2.12 21.51 10.64
C MET A 59 -1.92 22.32 9.36
N ASP A 60 -2.61 21.99 8.27
CA ASP A 60 -2.58 22.70 6.97
C ASP A 60 -1.15 22.95 6.46
N LEU A 61 -0.32 21.90 6.52
CA LEU A 61 1.13 21.99 6.31
C LEU A 61 1.52 22.41 4.89
N GLU A 62 0.70 22.08 3.90
CA GLU A 62 0.95 22.49 2.52
C GLU A 62 0.81 24.00 2.37
N LYS A 63 -0.28 24.59 2.91
CA LYS A 63 -0.50 26.02 2.87
C LYS A 63 0.52 26.79 3.71
N ARG A 64 0.89 26.27 4.88
CA ARG A 64 1.77 26.96 5.83
C ARG A 64 3.25 26.88 5.48
N TYR A 65 3.70 25.73 4.96
CA TYR A 65 5.12 25.42 4.81
C TYR A 65 5.50 24.79 3.46
N GLY A 66 4.53 24.59 2.56
CA GLY A 66 4.75 23.88 1.29
C GLY A 66 5.11 22.40 1.50
N ILE A 67 4.68 21.80 2.62
CA ILE A 67 4.92 20.40 2.95
C ILE A 67 3.69 19.59 2.54
N LYS A 68 3.84 18.69 1.58
CA LYS A 68 2.76 17.81 1.08
C LYS A 68 2.74 16.49 1.85
N LEU A 69 1.58 15.84 1.92
CA LEU A 69 1.49 14.45 2.33
C LEU A 69 1.68 13.55 1.09
N ALA A 70 2.53 12.53 1.20
CA ALA A 70 2.66 11.46 0.20
C ALA A 70 2.91 10.13 0.92
N THR A 71 1.90 9.25 0.92
CA THR A 71 1.89 8.07 1.78
C THR A 71 1.44 6.81 1.06
N GLY A 72 1.77 5.65 1.61
CA GLY A 72 1.35 4.37 1.05
C GLY A 72 -0.18 4.20 1.07
N GLY A 73 -0.73 3.48 0.09
CA GLY A 73 -2.13 3.05 0.15
C GLY A 73 -2.37 2.03 1.27
N ASN A 74 -3.64 1.83 1.60
CA ASN A 74 -4.06 0.95 2.69
C ASN A 74 -5.37 0.24 2.34
N ILE A 75 -5.90 -0.61 3.23
CA ILE A 75 -7.23 -1.19 3.07
C ILE A 75 -8.31 -0.10 2.96
N LEU A 76 -9.43 -0.42 2.31
CA LEU A 76 -10.51 0.53 2.01
C LEU A 76 -11.00 1.29 3.25
N PRO A 77 -11.20 0.66 4.43
CA PRO A 77 -11.62 1.40 5.63
C PRO A 77 -10.59 2.45 6.10
N ALA A 78 -9.30 2.13 6.03
CA ALA A 78 -8.24 3.04 6.44
C ALA A 78 -8.10 4.23 5.46
N MET A 79 -8.35 4.00 4.17
CA MET A 79 -8.31 5.05 3.15
C MET A 79 -9.47 6.05 3.23
N VAL A 80 -10.48 5.84 4.08
CA VAL A 80 -11.53 6.86 4.34
C VAL A 80 -10.90 8.17 4.84
N ALA A 81 -9.86 8.08 5.67
CA ALA A 81 -9.14 9.25 6.18
C ALA A 81 -8.46 10.05 5.05
N TYR A 82 -8.17 9.41 3.90
CA TYR A 82 -7.44 10.03 2.78
C TYR A 82 -8.33 10.99 1.98
N LYS A 83 -9.65 10.97 2.19
CA LYS A 83 -10.58 11.94 1.58
C LYS A 83 -10.24 13.40 1.96
N GLN A 84 -9.50 13.60 3.05
CA GLN A 84 -9.02 14.92 3.48
C GLN A 84 -7.84 15.44 2.63
N PHE A 85 -7.27 14.62 1.76
CA PHE A 85 -6.05 14.92 0.99
C PHE A 85 -6.27 14.72 -0.52
N PRO A 86 -7.12 15.52 -1.17
CA PRO A 86 -7.31 15.44 -2.61
C PRO A 86 -5.99 15.70 -3.35
N GLY A 87 -5.64 14.82 -4.28
CA GLY A 87 -4.38 14.91 -5.04
C GLY A 87 -3.16 14.31 -4.33
N MET A 88 -3.32 13.69 -3.15
CA MET A 88 -2.24 12.94 -2.51
C MET A 88 -1.76 11.79 -3.40
N GLU A 89 -0.45 11.75 -3.64
CA GLU A 89 0.20 10.67 -4.38
C GLU A 89 0.89 9.68 -3.43
N GLY A 90 1.12 8.47 -3.93
CA GLY A 90 1.77 7.41 -3.17
C GLY A 90 1.91 6.12 -3.98
N ALA A 91 2.33 5.06 -3.30
CA ALA A 91 2.35 3.71 -3.85
C ALA A 91 1.42 2.82 -3.02
N LEU A 92 0.72 1.90 -3.67
CA LEU A 92 -0.21 1.01 -2.98
C LEU A 92 -0.07 -0.43 -3.46
N TYR A 93 -0.36 -1.37 -2.57
CA TYR A 93 -0.28 -2.80 -2.87
C TYR A 93 -1.34 -3.23 -3.89
N TYR A 94 -2.57 -2.74 -3.76
CA TYR A 94 -3.71 -3.10 -4.61
C TYR A 94 -4.81 -2.03 -4.49
N TYR A 95 -5.64 -1.87 -5.51
CA TYR A 95 -6.95 -1.21 -5.39
C TYR A 95 -7.79 -1.76 -6.52
N PHE A 96 -9.01 -2.23 -6.23
CA PHE A 96 -9.80 -3.01 -7.17
C PHE A 96 -9.99 -2.35 -8.55
N GLY A 97 -10.03 -1.02 -8.59
CA GLY A 97 -10.20 -0.26 -9.83
C GLY A 97 -8.92 -0.04 -10.65
N ILE A 98 -7.72 -0.32 -10.12
CA ILE A 98 -6.44 0.01 -10.80
C ILE A 98 -6.01 -1.09 -11.79
N PRO A 99 -5.80 -2.37 -11.39
CA PRO A 99 -5.34 -3.39 -12.33
C PRO A 99 -6.34 -3.64 -13.46
N LYS A 100 -5.85 -3.69 -14.70
CA LYS A 100 -6.64 -3.97 -15.90
C LYS A 100 -6.19 -5.29 -16.50
N ASN A 101 -6.76 -6.39 -16.01
CA ASN A 101 -6.49 -7.73 -16.51
C ASN A 101 -7.66 -8.68 -16.21
N PRO A 102 -7.83 -9.77 -16.98
CA PRO A 102 -8.97 -10.68 -16.83
C PRO A 102 -9.10 -11.32 -15.44
N VAL A 103 -7.98 -11.56 -14.75
CA VAL A 103 -7.99 -12.16 -13.41
C VAL A 103 -8.60 -11.19 -12.39
N ASN A 104 -8.20 -9.92 -12.46
CA ASN A 104 -8.78 -8.88 -11.61
C ASN A 104 -10.27 -8.69 -11.90
N ASP A 105 -10.63 -8.59 -13.19
CA ASP A 105 -12.02 -8.37 -13.59
C ASP A 105 -12.94 -9.49 -13.11
N ALA A 106 -12.50 -10.75 -13.23
CA ALA A 106 -13.22 -11.92 -12.71
C ALA A 106 -13.33 -11.90 -11.18
N MET A 107 -12.24 -11.61 -10.48
CA MET A 107 -12.24 -11.53 -9.02
C MET A 107 -13.18 -10.42 -8.51
N VAL A 108 -13.13 -9.24 -9.12
CA VAL A 108 -13.97 -8.10 -8.77
C VAL A 108 -15.45 -8.42 -9.01
N ALA A 109 -15.78 -8.94 -10.19
CA ALA A 109 -17.16 -9.28 -10.54
C ALA A 109 -17.76 -10.32 -9.57
N GLU A 110 -17.03 -11.40 -9.29
CA GLU A 110 -17.53 -12.45 -8.40
C GLU A 110 -17.61 -11.99 -6.94
N HIS A 111 -16.65 -11.18 -6.47
CA HIS A 111 -16.69 -10.63 -5.11
C HIS A 111 -17.89 -9.69 -4.92
N TYR A 112 -18.21 -8.85 -5.91
CA TYR A 112 -19.43 -8.04 -5.88
C TYR A 112 -20.71 -8.89 -5.90
N LYS A 113 -20.74 -9.95 -6.71
CA LYS A 113 -21.89 -10.85 -6.78
C LYS A 113 -22.20 -11.49 -5.44
N GLN A 114 -21.16 -12.01 -4.75
CA GLN A 114 -21.31 -12.72 -3.48
C GLN A 114 -21.46 -11.79 -2.27
N PHE A 115 -20.64 -10.74 -2.16
CA PHE A 115 -20.50 -9.97 -0.93
C PHE A 115 -21.02 -8.53 -1.01
N LYS A 116 -21.48 -8.09 -2.19
CA LYS A 116 -21.98 -6.72 -2.44
C LYS A 116 -20.97 -5.62 -2.09
N ALA A 117 -19.68 -5.96 -2.11
CA ALA A 117 -18.57 -5.06 -1.83
C ALA A 117 -17.39 -5.36 -2.79
N PRO A 118 -16.50 -4.40 -3.07
CA PRO A 118 -15.28 -4.67 -3.82
C PRO A 118 -14.31 -5.56 -3.02
N PRO A 119 -13.43 -6.32 -3.70
CA PRO A 119 -12.34 -7.01 -3.05
C PRO A 119 -11.28 -6.01 -2.56
N ASP A 120 -10.62 -6.34 -1.45
CA ASP A 120 -9.55 -5.52 -0.86
C ASP A 120 -8.20 -6.26 -0.89
N PHE A 121 -7.16 -5.68 -0.27
CA PHE A 121 -5.77 -6.13 -0.33
C PHE A 121 -5.63 -7.61 0.04
N PHE A 122 -6.32 -8.05 1.10
CA PHE A 122 -6.28 -9.43 1.56
C PHE A 122 -6.94 -10.39 0.58
N THR A 123 -8.05 -10.00 -0.07
CA THR A 123 -8.69 -10.81 -1.12
C THR A 123 -7.76 -10.99 -2.31
N ALA A 124 -7.13 -9.90 -2.78
CA ALA A 124 -6.17 -9.96 -3.88
C ALA A 124 -4.95 -10.83 -3.54
N GLY A 125 -4.45 -10.74 -2.30
CA GLY A 125 -3.37 -11.61 -1.80
C GLY A 125 -3.77 -13.08 -1.75
N GLY A 126 -4.92 -13.41 -1.17
CA GLY A 126 -5.43 -14.77 -1.10
C GLY A 126 -5.67 -15.38 -2.49
N PHE A 127 -6.21 -14.61 -3.42
CA PHE A 127 -6.40 -15.04 -4.81
C PHE A 127 -5.04 -15.32 -5.48
N SER A 128 -4.06 -14.45 -5.27
CA SER A 128 -2.70 -14.64 -5.81
C SER A 128 -2.04 -15.91 -5.27
N ALA A 129 -2.19 -16.19 -3.97
CA ALA A 129 -1.68 -17.42 -3.36
C ALA A 129 -2.36 -18.67 -3.93
N ALA A 130 -3.69 -18.65 -4.09
CA ALA A 130 -4.43 -19.74 -4.70
C ALA A 130 -3.96 -20.00 -6.14
N MET A 131 -3.72 -18.94 -6.93
CA MET A 131 -3.20 -19.07 -8.29
C MET A 131 -1.79 -19.65 -8.32
N ALA A 132 -0.92 -19.28 -7.37
CA ALA A 132 0.41 -19.88 -7.26
C ALA A 132 0.31 -21.40 -7.03
N VAL A 133 -0.50 -21.83 -6.05
CA VAL A 133 -0.70 -23.25 -5.72
C VAL A 133 -1.27 -24.02 -6.92
N VAL A 134 -2.34 -23.52 -7.54
CA VAL A 134 -2.96 -24.19 -8.70
C VAL A 134 -1.99 -24.28 -9.88
N THR A 135 -1.18 -23.24 -10.10
CA THR A 135 -0.18 -23.25 -11.17
C THR A 135 0.91 -24.29 -10.91
N ALA A 136 1.43 -24.36 -9.68
CA ALA A 136 2.42 -25.36 -9.29
C ALA A 136 1.88 -26.78 -9.48
N LEU A 137 0.67 -27.06 -8.97
CA LEU A 137 0.04 -28.37 -9.09
C LEU A 137 -0.23 -28.76 -10.55
N LYS A 138 -0.61 -27.82 -11.42
CA LYS A 138 -0.72 -28.09 -12.85
C LYS A 138 0.63 -28.47 -13.46
N LYS A 139 1.71 -27.78 -13.09
CA LYS A 139 3.07 -28.07 -13.58
C LYS A 139 3.62 -29.40 -13.08
N THR A 140 3.25 -29.82 -11.87
CA THR A 140 3.69 -31.10 -11.30
C THR A 140 2.78 -32.28 -11.66
N ASN A 141 1.74 -32.07 -12.48
CA ASN A 141 0.67 -33.02 -12.77
C ASN A 141 -0.04 -33.55 -11.50
N GLY A 142 -0.28 -32.65 -10.54
CA GLY A 142 -0.96 -32.95 -9.28
C GLY A 142 -0.05 -33.56 -8.21
N ASP A 143 1.24 -33.71 -8.47
CA ASP A 143 2.19 -34.22 -7.50
C ASP A 143 2.50 -33.15 -6.44
N THR A 144 2.17 -33.48 -5.20
CA THR A 144 2.28 -32.61 -4.02
C THR A 144 3.55 -32.84 -3.22
N ASN A 145 4.50 -33.64 -3.71
CA ASN A 145 5.78 -33.84 -3.04
C ASN A 145 6.51 -32.50 -2.86
N THR A 146 6.98 -32.24 -1.64
CA THR A 146 7.55 -30.95 -1.24
C THR A 146 8.76 -30.54 -2.08
N GLU A 147 9.74 -31.42 -2.30
CA GLU A 147 10.94 -31.11 -3.07
C GLU A 147 10.62 -30.81 -4.54
N LYS A 148 9.64 -31.52 -5.09
CA LYS A 148 9.14 -31.25 -6.44
C LYS A 148 8.43 -29.91 -6.53
N LEU A 149 7.63 -29.55 -5.52
CA LEU A 149 6.96 -28.25 -5.46
C LEU A 149 7.97 -27.11 -5.33
N ILE A 150 8.98 -27.23 -4.45
CA ILE A 150 10.05 -26.23 -4.30
C ILE A 150 10.71 -25.96 -5.64
N SER A 151 11.29 -27.00 -6.25
CA SER A 151 11.97 -26.89 -7.56
C SER A 151 11.06 -26.37 -8.68
N THR A 152 9.75 -26.66 -8.62
CA THR A 152 8.77 -26.15 -9.59
C THR A 152 8.44 -24.68 -9.36
N MET A 153 8.37 -24.24 -8.11
CA MET A 153 7.96 -22.90 -7.70
C MET A 153 9.10 -21.88 -7.78
N GLU A 154 10.36 -22.31 -7.69
CA GLU A 154 11.54 -21.46 -7.92
C GLU A 154 11.52 -20.83 -9.31
N GLY A 155 11.44 -19.50 -9.38
CA GLY A 155 11.33 -18.75 -10.64
C GLY A 155 10.00 -18.96 -11.38
N MET A 156 8.98 -19.52 -10.71
CA MET A 156 7.68 -19.77 -11.32
C MET A 156 6.91 -18.48 -11.58
N SER A 157 6.65 -18.23 -12.85
CA SER A 157 5.82 -17.12 -13.28
C SER A 157 4.34 -17.51 -13.38
N PHE A 158 3.44 -16.78 -12.74
CA PHE A 158 1.98 -17.04 -12.74
C PHE A 158 1.17 -15.73 -12.81
N ASP A 159 -0.06 -15.83 -13.30
CA ASP A 159 -0.96 -14.68 -13.41
C ASP A 159 -1.66 -14.43 -12.07
N THR A 160 -1.99 -13.18 -11.78
CA THR A 160 -2.68 -12.76 -10.53
C THR A 160 -3.61 -11.58 -10.82
N PRO A 161 -4.48 -11.18 -9.88
CA PRO A 161 -5.24 -9.92 -10.00
C PRO A 161 -4.34 -8.69 -10.19
N LYS A 162 -3.07 -8.75 -9.78
CA LYS A 162 -2.10 -7.67 -9.93
C LYS A 162 -1.26 -7.78 -11.20
N GLY A 163 -1.56 -8.74 -12.09
CA GLY A 163 -0.76 -9.07 -13.26
C GLY A 163 0.21 -10.22 -13.00
N LYS A 164 1.25 -10.33 -13.83
CA LYS A 164 2.24 -11.41 -13.72
C LYS A 164 3.08 -11.25 -12.44
N MET A 165 3.23 -12.33 -11.68
CA MET A 165 4.17 -12.45 -10.57
C MET A 165 5.19 -13.56 -10.86
N THR A 166 6.37 -13.49 -10.23
CA THR A 166 7.45 -14.49 -10.28
C THR A 166 8.17 -14.50 -8.95
#